data_AF-A0A946AN36-F1
#
_entry.id   AF-A0A946AN36-F1
#
_cell.length_a   1.000
_cell.length_b   1.000
_cell.length_c   1.000
_cell.angle_alpha   90.00
_cell.angle_beta   90.00
_cell.angle_gamma   90.00
#
_symmetry.space_group_name_H-M   'P 1'
#
loop_
_entity.id
_entity.type
_entity.pdbx_description
1 polymer ?
#
loop_
_entity_poly.entity_id
_entity_poly.type
_entity_poly.pdbx_seq_one_letter_code
_entity_poly.pdbx_strand_id
1 'polypeptide(L)'
;MLTTTIVAQENELRLKTPPTLEEVLARKIDLDKKSLAKNQYTIQIYSGNYDMAKVFLDSFAQAFPDQTVKLKFETPNYKIRVGQFSSRLEGVEIFNTIKDKFPQAFMLKP
;
A
#
# COMPACT_ATOMS: atom_id res chain seq x y z
N MET A 1 -63.07 -16.92 -17.50
CA MET A 1 -61.90 -16.07 -17.24
C MET A 1 -60.69 -16.99 -17.16
N LEU A 2 -59.89 -17.08 -18.22
CA LEU A 2 -58.67 -17.91 -18.24
C LEU A 2 -57.49 -16.99 -17.94
N THR A 3 -56.83 -17.18 -16.80
CA THR A 3 -55.64 -16.44 -16.41
C THR A 3 -54.39 -17.18 -16.88
N THR A 4 -53.65 -16.60 -17.83
CA THR A 4 -52.35 -17.12 -18.24
C THR A 4 -51.26 -16.48 -17.38
N THR A 5 -50.52 -17.31 -16.65
CA THR A 5 -49.30 -16.91 -15.93
C THR A 5 -48.14 -16.83 -16.92
N ILE A 6 -47.50 -15.65 -16.98
CA ILE A 6 -46.30 -15.42 -17.79
C ILE A 6 -45.10 -15.69 -16.87
N VAL A 7 -44.22 -16.60 -17.27
CA VAL A 7 -42.93 -16.84 -16.61
C VAL A 7 -41.84 -16.33 -17.54
N ALA A 8 -40.97 -15.45 -17.04
CA ALA A 8 -39.79 -14.99 -17.77
C ALA A 8 -38.66 -16.03 -17.63
N GLN A 9 -37.89 -16.23 -18.70
CA GLN A 9 -36.73 -17.11 -18.67
C GLN A 9 -35.58 -16.42 -17.90
N GLU A 10 -35.15 -17.02 -16.78
CA GLU A 10 -33.91 -16.61 -16.12
C GLU A 10 -32.72 -17.09 -16.97
N ASN A 11 -32.05 -16.15 -17.62
CA ASN A 11 -30.84 -16.42 -18.36
C ASN A 11 -29.66 -16.48 -17.36
N GLU A 12 -29.22 -17.68 -17.00
CA GLU A 12 -27.96 -17.85 -16.29
C GLU A 12 -26.81 -17.39 -17.20
N LEU A 13 -26.29 -16.19 -16.93
CA LEU A 13 -25.09 -15.65 -17.58
C LEU A 13 -23.88 -16.53 -17.25
N ARG A 14 -23.68 -17.59 -18.04
CA ARG A 14 -22.46 -18.41 -18.01
C ARG A 14 -21.33 -17.65 -18.70
N LEU A 15 -20.71 -16.73 -17.97
CA LEU A 15 -19.49 -16.03 -18.37
C LEU A 15 -18.33 -17.03 -18.46
N LYS A 16 -18.05 -17.52 -19.68
CA LYS A 16 -16.79 -18.23 -19.96
C LYS A 16 -15.68 -17.20 -20.16
N THR A 17 -15.00 -16.84 -19.08
CA THR A 17 -13.79 -16.02 -19.14
C THR A 17 -12.71 -16.80 -19.90
N PRO A 18 -12.11 -16.24 -20.96
CA PRO A 18 -11.01 -16.92 -21.64
C PRO A 18 -9.79 -16.97 -20.71
N PRO A 19 -9.04 -18.09 -20.67
CA PRO A 19 -7.89 -18.25 -19.76
C PRO A 19 -6.80 -17.20 -19.99
N THR A 20 -6.71 -16.64 -21.20
CA THR A 20 -5.78 -15.57 -21.56
C THR A 20 -6.09 -14.22 -20.89
N LEU A 21 -7.35 -13.96 -20.51
CA LEU A 21 -7.72 -12.70 -19.87
C LEU A 21 -7.19 -12.61 -18.44
N GLU A 22 -7.20 -13.72 -17.71
CA GLU A 22 -6.66 -13.80 -16.36
C GLU A 22 -5.15 -13.53 -16.35
N GLU A 23 -4.41 -14.08 -17.31
CA GLU A 23 -2.98 -13.85 -17.46
C GLU A 23 -2.66 -12.39 -17.79
N VAL A 24 -3.40 -11.77 -18.72
CA VAL A 24 -3.21 -10.36 -19.10
C VAL A 24 -3.52 -9.45 -17.91
N LEU A 25 -4.58 -9.74 -17.15
CA LEU A 25 -4.93 -8.98 -15.96
C LEU A 25 -3.85 -9.09 -14.88
N ALA A 26 -3.35 -10.30 -14.62
CA ALA A 26 -2.26 -10.52 -13.67
C ALA A 26 -0.98 -9.75 -14.09
N ARG A 27 -0.65 -9.74 -15.38
CA ARG A 27 0.47 -8.95 -15.92
C ARG A 27 0.27 -7.46 -15.75
N LYS A 28 -0.92 -6.92 -16.04
CA LYS A 28 -1.23 -5.50 -15.81
C LYS A 28 -1.06 -5.13 -14.35
N ILE A 29 -1.60 -5.93 -13.43
CA ILE A 29 -1.48 -5.70 -11.98
C ILE A 29 -0.01 -5.68 -11.55
N ASP A 30 0.82 -6.58 -12.08
CA ASP A 30 2.26 -6.61 -11.79
C ASP A 30 3.00 -5.38 -12.34
N LEU A 31 2.72 -4.97 -13.58
CA LEU A 31 3.31 -3.76 -14.18
C LEU A 31 2.94 -2.50 -13.41
N ASP A 32 1.68 -2.38 -13.00
CA ASP A 32 1.21 -1.25 -12.19
C ASP A 32 1.93 -1.20 -10.84
N LYS A 33 2.02 -2.34 -10.14
CA LYS A 33 2.76 -2.43 -8.86
C LYS A 33 4.21 -1.98 -9.02
N LYS A 34 4.88 -2.40 -10.10
CA LYS A 34 6.26 -2.02 -10.40
C LYS A 34 6.39 -0.53 -10.74
N SER A 35 5.44 0.01 -11.50
CA SER A 35 5.42 1.43 -11.87
C SER A 35 5.20 2.31 -10.63
N LEU A 36 4.24 1.97 -9.79
CA LEU A 36 3.95 2.68 -8.54
C LEU A 36 5.15 2.64 -7.58
N ALA A 37 5.76 1.47 -7.40
CA ALA A 37 6.93 1.34 -6.52
C ALA A 37 8.14 2.17 -6.95
N LYS A 38 8.26 2.52 -8.24
CA LYS A 38 9.38 3.30 -8.77
C LYS A 38 9.24 4.80 -8.60
N ASN A 39 8.04 5.34 -8.42
CA ASN A 39 7.79 6.79 -8.47
C ASN A 39 7.21 7.34 -7.16
N GLN A 40 7.47 6.69 -6.03
CA GLN A 40 6.89 7.06 -4.74
C GLN A 40 7.95 7.49 -3.75
N TYR A 41 7.68 8.58 -3.05
CA TYR A 41 8.46 9.02 -1.90
C TYR A 41 8.04 8.20 -0.68
N THR A 42 9.03 7.74 0.08
CA THR A 42 8.79 6.99 1.31
C THR A 42 9.62 7.60 2.42
N ILE A 43 9.09 7.68 3.64
CA ILE A 43 9.85 8.24 4.77
C ILE A 43 10.37 7.08 5.61
N GLN A 44 11.69 6.95 5.77
CA GLN A 44 12.26 5.97 6.69
C GLN A 44 12.48 6.62 8.05
N ILE A 45 11.97 6.02 9.12
CA ILE A 45 12.06 6.57 10.49
C ILE A 45 13.01 5.79 11.40
N TYR A 46 13.36 4.55 11.03
CA TYR A 46 14.25 3.70 11.83
C TYR A 46 14.97 2.67 10.95
N SER A 47 16.18 2.28 11.37
CA SER A 47 16.95 1.15 10.82
C SER A 47 17.85 0.57 11.91
N GLY A 48 17.61 -0.67 12.33
CA GLY A 48 18.41 -1.31 13.38
C GLY A 48 17.89 -2.68 13.81
N ASN A 49 17.98 -3.00 15.09
CA ASN A 49 17.55 -4.31 15.60
C ASN A 49 16.01 -4.42 15.71
N TYR A 50 15.52 -5.65 15.91
CA TYR A 50 14.09 -5.92 15.97
C TYR A 50 13.41 -5.31 17.22
N ASP A 51 14.03 -5.43 18.39
CA ASP A 51 13.43 -5.02 19.66
C ASP A 51 13.17 -3.51 19.68
N MET A 52 14.17 -2.72 19.26
CA MET A 52 14.01 -1.28 19.13
C MET A 52 13.05 -0.92 18.00
N ALA A 53 13.04 -1.66 16.88
CA ALA A 53 12.08 -1.42 15.82
C ALA A 53 10.63 -1.56 16.31
N LYS A 54 10.34 -2.52 17.19
CA LYS A 54 9.01 -2.69 17.78
C LYS A 54 8.62 -1.49 18.66
N VAL A 55 9.53 -1.03 19.52
CA VAL A 55 9.31 0.15 20.37
C VAL A 55 9.07 1.41 19.52
N PHE A 56 9.87 1.60 18.47
CA PHE A 56 9.69 2.72 17.54
C PHE A 56 8.37 2.63 16.77
N LEU A 57 7.95 1.43 16.38
CA LEU A 57 6.69 1.21 15.68
C LEU A 57 5.49 1.59 16.56
N ASP A 58 5.49 1.13 17.82
CA ASP A 58 4.42 1.42 18.77
C ASP A 58 4.34 2.93 19.09
N SER A 59 5.51 3.56 19.30
CA SER A 59 5.60 5.02 19.52
C SER A 59 5.12 5.81 18.30
N PHE A 60 5.47 5.37 17.09
CA PHE A 60 5.03 6.01 15.84
C PHE A 60 3.51 5.88 15.65
N ALA A 61 2.95 4.69 15.87
CA ALA A 61 1.52 4.44 15.73
C ALA A 61 0.68 5.29 16.71
N GLN A 62 1.18 5.55 17.92
CA GLN A 62 0.54 6.46 18.87
C GLN A 62 0.66 7.93 18.45
N ALA A 63 1.80 8.34 17.89
CA ALA A 63 2.04 9.71 17.49
C ALA A 63 1.34 10.12 16.19
N PHE A 64 1.15 9.16 15.27
CA PHE A 64 0.65 9.37 13.92
C PHE A 64 -0.34 8.26 13.52
N PRO A 65 -1.53 8.21 14.15
CA PRO A 65 -2.51 7.12 13.93
C PRO A 65 -3.04 7.06 12.49
N ASP A 66 -3.06 8.18 11.78
CA ASP A 66 -3.56 8.26 10.40
C ASP A 66 -2.51 7.82 9.36
N GLN A 67 -1.27 7.59 9.78
CA GLN A 67 -0.17 7.29 8.86
C GLN A 67 0.09 5.79 8.77
N THR A 68 0.15 5.27 7.54
CA THR A 68 0.48 3.86 7.32
C THR A 68 1.98 3.62 7.47
N VAL A 69 2.35 2.67 8.33
CA VAL A 69 3.73 2.28 8.58
C VAL A 69 3.98 0.82 8.20
N LYS A 70 5.18 0.52 7.67
CA LYS A 70 5.62 -0.81 7.27
C LYS A 70 6.97 -1.13 7.89
N LEU A 71 7.04 -2.28 8.57
CA LEU A 71 8.29 -2.90 9.01
C LEU A 71 8.83 -3.81 7.90
N LYS A 72 10.09 -3.61 7.50
CA LYS A 72 10.75 -4.41 6.48
C LYS A 72 12.11 -4.89 7.00
N PHE A 73 12.38 -6.18 6.88
CA PHE A 73 13.70 -6.73 7.15
C PHE A 73 14.58 -6.60 5.89
N GLU A 74 15.73 -5.95 6.04
CA GLU A 74 16.77 -5.83 5.02
C GLU A 74 18.12 -6.10 5.69
N THR A 75 18.68 -7.28 5.46
CA THR A 75 19.87 -7.79 6.16
C THR A 75 20.96 -6.72 6.31
N PRO A 76 21.48 -6.50 7.54
CA PRO A 76 21.16 -7.16 8.81
C PRO A 76 20.03 -6.49 9.63
N ASN A 77 19.39 -5.44 9.12
CA ASN A 77 18.58 -4.52 9.91
C ASN A 77 17.07 -4.61 9.62
N TYR A 78 16.27 -4.28 10.63
CA TYR A 78 14.86 -3.97 10.52
C TYR A 78 14.68 -2.48 10.25
N LYS A 79 13.97 -2.16 9.17
CA LYS A 79 13.70 -0.80 8.72
C LYS A 79 12.22 -0.49 8.86
N ILE A 80 11.91 0.70 9.36
CA ILE A 80 10.54 1.19 9.46
C ILE A 80 10.34 2.30 8.43
N ARG A 81 9.37 2.10 7.54
CA ARG A 81 9.03 3.02 6.46
C ARG A 81 7.58 3.47 6.57
N VAL A 82 7.33 4.75 6.32
CA VAL A 82 6.04 5.40 6.45
C VAL A 82 5.58 5.85 5.07
N GLY A 83 4.35 5.47 4.74
CA GLY A 83 3.64 5.92 3.56
C GLY A 83 4.28 5.54 2.22
N GLN A 84 3.58 5.94 1.17
CA GLN A 84 4.03 5.92 -0.23
C GLN A 84 3.38 7.14 -0.90
N PHE A 85 4.11 8.25 -0.95
CA PHE A 85 3.58 9.52 -1.44
C PHE A 85 3.88 9.66 -2.92
N SER A 86 2.85 9.89 -3.73
CA SER A 86 3.03 10.09 -5.18
C SER A 86 3.47 11.51 -5.49
N SER A 87 3.06 12.48 -4.66
CA SER A 87 3.47 13.88 -4.78
C SER A 87 4.68 14.18 -3.89
N ARG A 88 5.65 14.93 -4.44
CA ARG A 88 6.78 15.44 -3.67
C ARG A 88 6.32 16.39 -2.56
N LEU A 89 5.34 17.24 -2.84
CA LEU A 89 4.85 18.24 -1.88
C LEU A 89 4.24 17.55 -0.65
N GLU A 90 3.32 16.60 -0.90
CA GLU A 90 2.68 15.78 0.14
C GLU A 90 3.72 15.04 1.00
N GLY A 91 4.71 14.41 0.34
CA GLY A 91 5.78 13.73 1.05
C GLY A 91 6.59 14.68 1.94
N VAL A 92 6.87 15.91 1.49
CA VAL A 92 7.65 16.91 2.25
C VAL A 92 6.86 17.44 3.45
N GLU A 93 5.57 17.74 3.28
CA GLU A 93 4.70 18.19 4.37
C GLU A 93 4.66 17.16 5.50
N ILE A 94 4.38 15.90 5.16
CA ILE A 94 4.32 14.80 6.15
C ILE A 94 5.71 14.53 6.74
N PHE A 95 6.76 14.61 5.92
CA PHE A 95 8.14 14.44 6.39
C PHE A 95 8.52 15.47 7.44
N ASN A 96 8.18 16.75 7.26
CA ASN A 96 8.52 17.79 8.23
C ASN A 96 7.86 17.50 9.58
N THR A 97 6.56 17.16 9.57
CA THR A 97 5.83 16.80 10.79
C THR A 97 6.43 15.57 11.49
N ILE A 98 6.85 14.55 10.72
CA ILE A 98 7.50 13.36 11.28
C ILE A 98 8.89 13.70 11.83
N LYS A 99 9.65 14.56 11.14
CA LYS A 99 11.03 14.94 11.49
C LYS A 99 11.11 15.61 12.86
N ASP A 100 10.09 16.38 13.24
CA ASP A 100 10.01 17.04 14.54
C ASP A 100 10.00 16.04 15.71
N LYS A 101 9.30 14.91 15.58
CA LYS A 101 9.26 13.84 16.59
C LYS A 101 10.32 12.77 16.40
N PHE A 102 10.74 12.54 15.15
CA PHE A 102 11.70 11.52 14.77
C PHE A 102 12.86 12.16 14.00
N PRO A 103 13.86 12.76 14.70
CA PRO A 103 14.95 13.50 14.06
C PRO A 103 15.83 12.64 13.14
N GLN A 104 15.85 11.32 13.35
CA GLN A 104 16.57 10.38 12.49
C GLN A 104 15.82 10.03 11.19
N ALA A 105 14.58 10.53 11.02
CA ALA A 105 13.80 10.28 9.82
C ALA A 105 14.44 10.91 8.59
N PHE A 106 14.36 10.23 7.45
CA PHE A 106 14.79 10.76 6.16
C PHE A 106 13.88 10.30 5.03
N MET A 107 13.76 11.14 4.00
CA MET A 107 12.97 10.86 2.82
C MET A 107 13.79 10.06 1.81
N LEU A 108 13.25 8.90 1.42
CA LEU A 108 13.69 8.12 0.27
C LEU A 108 13.04 8.71 -0.98
N LYS A 109 13.88 9.09 -1.94
CA LYS A 109 13.44 9.51 -3.26
C LYS A 109 13.22 8.27 -4.14
N PRO A 110 12.30 8.34 -5.11
CA PRO A 110 12.18 7.34 -6.18
C PRO A 110 13.48 7.18 -6.97
#